data_AF-A0A1V6ABJ0-F1
#
_entry.id   AF-A0A1V6ABJ0-F1
#
_cell.length_a   1.000
_cell.length_b   1.000
_cell.length_c   1.000
_cell.angle_alpha   90.00
_cell.angle_beta   90.00
_cell.angle_gamma   90.00
#
_symmetry.space_group_name_H-M   'P 1'
#
loop_
_entity.id
_entity.type
_entity.pdbx_description
1 polymer ?
#
loop_
_entity_poly.entity_id
_entity_poly.type
_entity_poly.pdbx_seq_one_letter_code
_entity_poly.pdbx_strand_id
1 'polypeptide(L)'
;MKKIKLLVLMVVLLTFPMIQNCGTASKGGGSSYTIAQDLVNQGWDEISIGNYKTAETLFQQALAENKTEAIRISANNGMGWALSKNGKILESIPYFEAAAISDNEAVVGLCGALIYRHQTTQDYVRAAEMLGNMPPEKFAQIHSGLSLSSAKVHALAALAYALAGDKEKAKVYINKAAALDSMMVGTGVDKLDDAFFLLGWKD
;
A
#
# COMPACT_ATOMS: atom_id res chain seq x y z
N MET A 1 -8.30 12.15 48.02
CA MET A 1 -7.75 10.98 47.29
C MET A 1 -6.24 10.96 47.47
N LYS A 2 -5.72 9.81 47.89
CA LYS A 2 -4.53 9.67 48.76
C LYS A 2 -3.20 9.92 48.04
N LYS A 3 -2.29 10.67 48.68
CA LYS A 3 -0.89 10.95 48.27
C LYS A 3 -0.11 9.70 47.85
N ILE A 4 -0.50 8.52 48.35
CA ILE A 4 0.02 7.21 48.00
C ILE A 4 -0.24 6.86 46.51
N LYS A 5 -1.39 7.23 45.94
CA LYS A 5 -1.69 6.98 44.52
C LYS A 5 -0.86 7.86 43.59
N LEU A 6 -0.54 9.09 44.02
CA LEU A 6 0.35 10.00 43.28
C LEU A 6 1.81 9.53 43.32
N LEU A 7 2.24 9.00 44.48
CA LEU A 7 3.59 8.47 44.65
C LEU A 7 3.80 7.16 43.87
N VAL A 8 2.80 6.28 43.84
CA VAL A 8 2.83 5.07 43.00
C VAL A 8 2.84 5.42 41.51
N LEU A 9 2.08 6.43 41.07
CA LEU A 9 2.10 6.90 39.67
C LEU A 9 3.48 7.46 39.27
N MET A 10 4.15 8.20 40.17
CA MET A 10 5.49 8.73 39.92
C MET A 10 6.57 7.65 39.87
N VAL A 11 6.48 6.62 40.73
CA VAL A 11 7.44 5.50 40.72
C VAL A 11 7.26 4.62 39.48
N VAL A 12 6.02 4.46 38.99
CA VAL A 12 5.74 3.73 37.74
C VAL A 12 6.28 4.51 36.53
N LEU A 13 6.19 5.85 36.50
CA LEU A 13 6.76 6.68 35.44
C LEU A 13 8.30 6.71 35.40
N LEU A 14 8.97 6.44 36.53
CA LEU A 14 10.43 6.40 36.64
C LEU A 14 11.04 5.02 36.38
N THR A 15 10.21 3.97 36.25
CA THR A 15 10.66 2.58 36.07
C THR A 15 10.37 2.00 34.69
N PHE A 16 9.63 2.72 33.84
CA PHE A 16 9.67 2.46 32.40
C PHE A 16 10.91 3.14 31.83
N PRO A 17 11.90 2.40 31.28
CA PRO A 17 12.84 3.05 30.39
C PRO A 17 12.02 3.69 29.29
N MET A 18 12.15 5.02 29.14
CA MET A 18 11.78 5.69 27.90
C MET A 18 12.29 4.79 26.78
N ILE A 19 11.41 4.38 25.87
CA ILE A 19 11.81 3.72 24.64
C ILE A 19 12.90 4.62 24.06
N GLN A 20 14.15 4.16 24.17
CA GLN A 20 15.27 4.81 23.59
C GLN A 20 15.03 4.70 22.09
N ASN A 21 14.49 5.78 21.52
CA ASN A 21 14.81 6.16 20.17
C ASN A 21 16.33 6.08 20.10
N CYS A 22 16.85 5.00 19.51
CA CYS A 22 18.26 4.84 19.26
C CYS A 22 18.57 5.80 18.12
N GLY A 23 18.60 7.09 18.45
CA GLY A 23 19.24 8.13 17.69
C GLY A 23 20.72 7.82 17.71
N THR A 24 21.14 6.95 16.81
CA THR A 24 22.52 6.88 16.38
C THR A 24 22.78 8.23 15.70
N ALA A 25 23.32 9.17 16.48
CA ALA A 25 23.85 10.42 15.98
C ALA A 25 25.07 10.10 15.11
N SER A 26 24.83 9.67 13.87
CA SER A 26 25.83 9.72 12.82
C SER A 26 25.94 11.17 12.38
N LYS A 27 26.90 11.89 12.95
CA LYS A 27 27.46 13.10 12.34
C LYS A 27 28.23 12.69 11.09
N GLY A 28 27.51 12.33 10.05
CA GLY A 28 28.02 12.19 8.70
C GLY A 28 27.30 13.20 7.84
N GLY A 29 28.03 14.16 7.28
CA GLY A 29 27.52 15.06 6.24
C GLY A 29 27.23 14.28 4.96
N GLY A 30 26.24 13.39 5.00
CA GLY A 30 25.60 12.84 3.82
C GLY A 30 24.84 13.98 3.14
N SER A 31 24.91 14.06 1.81
CA SER A 31 24.07 15.01 1.08
C SER A 31 22.61 14.79 1.50
N SER A 32 21.80 15.84 1.66
CA SER A 32 20.41 15.71 2.19
C SER A 32 19.57 14.67 1.40
N TYR A 33 19.90 14.42 0.13
CA TYR A 33 19.36 13.33 -0.69
C TYR A 33 19.61 11.92 -0.13
N THR A 34 20.78 11.67 0.47
CA THR A 34 21.09 10.39 1.13
C THR A 34 20.23 10.15 2.35
N ILE A 35 19.95 11.19 3.15
CA ILE A 35 19.05 11.09 4.31
C ILE A 35 17.64 10.73 3.86
N ALA A 36 17.12 11.41 2.84
CA ALA A 36 15.79 11.14 2.31
C ALA A 36 15.66 9.70 1.78
N GLN A 37 16.69 9.18 1.10
CA GLN A 37 16.72 7.81 0.62
C GLN A 37 16.77 6.80 1.77
N ASP A 38 17.58 7.04 2.80
CA ASP A 38 17.70 6.15 3.96
C ASP A 38 16.37 6.04 4.72
N LEU A 39 15.64 7.16 4.85
CA LEU A 39 14.31 7.20 5.45
C LEU A 39 13.29 6.41 4.62
N VAL A 40 13.35 6.50 3.29
CA VAL A 40 12.51 5.70 2.39
C VAL A 40 12.77 4.21 2.57
N ASN A 41 14.04 3.80 2.58
CA ASN A 41 14.42 2.39 2.73
C ASN A 41 13.92 1.82 4.07
N GLN A 42 14.15 2.56 5.18
CA GLN A 42 13.63 2.17 6.49
C GLN A 42 12.09 2.11 6.51
N GLY A 43 11.42 3.03 5.83
CA GLY A 43 9.95 3.00 5.73
C GLY A 43 9.43 1.72 5.08
N TRP A 44 10.12 1.22 4.04
CA TRP A 44 9.78 -0.05 3.39
C TRP A 44 10.10 -1.26 4.27
N ASP A 45 11.20 -1.21 5.03
CA ASP A 45 11.53 -2.24 6.02
C ASP A 45 10.44 -2.35 7.09
N GLU A 46 9.97 -1.22 7.62
CA GLU A 46 8.87 -1.17 8.60
C GLU A 46 7.55 -1.69 8.01
N ILE A 47 7.25 -1.41 6.73
CA ILE A 47 6.09 -2.03 6.04
C ILE A 47 6.23 -3.56 6.02
N SER A 48 7.43 -4.08 5.74
CA SER A 48 7.65 -5.53 5.59
C SER A 48 7.40 -6.31 6.88
N ILE A 49 7.59 -5.68 8.04
CA ILE A 49 7.35 -6.26 9.36
C ILE A 49 6.00 -5.84 9.98
N GLY A 50 5.18 -5.08 9.25
CA GLY A 50 3.83 -4.70 9.68
C GLY A 50 3.73 -3.43 10.53
N ASN A 51 4.82 -2.68 10.70
CA ASN A 51 4.89 -1.48 11.52
C ASN A 51 4.45 -0.22 10.75
N TYR A 52 3.21 -0.22 10.27
CA TYR A 52 2.73 0.80 9.32
C TYR A 52 2.73 2.23 9.87
N LYS A 53 2.55 2.41 11.19
CA LYS A 53 2.59 3.75 11.80
C LYS A 53 4.02 4.32 11.85
N THR A 54 5.02 3.47 12.06
CA THR A 54 6.43 3.86 11.99
C THR A 54 6.80 4.19 10.55
N ALA A 55 6.39 3.34 9.60
CA ALA A 55 6.58 3.59 8.16
C ALA A 55 5.96 4.94 7.72
N GLU A 56 4.72 5.23 8.14
CA GLU A 56 4.05 6.53 7.90
C GLU A 56 4.94 7.69 8.36
N THR A 57 5.53 7.58 9.55
CA THR A 57 6.41 8.62 10.11
C THR A 57 7.70 8.78 9.29
N LEU A 58 8.32 7.67 8.87
CA LEU A 58 9.56 7.68 8.09
C LEU A 58 9.37 8.27 6.70
N PHE A 59 8.30 7.89 5.99
CA PHE A 59 7.99 8.48 4.69
C PHE A 59 7.63 9.96 4.82
N GLN A 60 6.96 10.37 5.90
CA GLN A 60 6.67 11.78 6.15
C GLN A 60 7.95 12.59 6.33
N GLN A 61 8.92 12.07 7.08
CA GLN A 61 10.23 12.69 7.25
C GLN A 61 10.98 12.76 5.92
N ALA A 62 11.00 11.67 5.14
CA ALA A 62 11.62 11.67 3.81
C ALA A 62 11.02 12.74 2.88
N LEU A 63 9.70 12.96 2.96
CA LEU A 63 9.00 13.99 2.20
C LEU A 63 9.27 15.42 2.71
N ALA A 64 9.77 15.59 3.94
CA ALA A 64 10.21 16.88 4.47
C ALA A 64 11.66 17.23 4.08
N GLU A 65 12.48 16.24 3.78
CA GLU A 65 13.87 16.42 3.34
C GLU A 65 13.99 16.91 1.89
N ASN A 66 15.17 17.47 1.56
CA ASN A 66 15.54 17.70 0.17
C ASN A 66 15.73 16.35 -0.54
N LYS A 67 15.07 16.19 -1.68
CA LYS A 67 14.92 14.89 -2.35
C LYS A 67 14.89 15.06 -3.86
N THR A 68 15.30 14.03 -4.57
CA THR A 68 15.14 13.94 -6.02
C THR A 68 13.68 13.62 -6.36
N GLU A 69 13.34 13.72 -7.65
CA GLU A 69 12.06 13.25 -8.17
C GLU A 69 11.80 11.78 -7.79
N ALA A 70 12.78 10.91 -8.05
CA ALA A 70 12.66 9.48 -7.80
C ALA A 70 12.41 9.16 -6.32
N ILE A 71 13.13 9.83 -5.40
CA ILE A 71 12.92 9.68 -3.96
C ILE A 71 11.52 10.17 -3.57
N ARG A 72 11.05 11.29 -4.16
CA ARG A 72 9.70 11.79 -3.90
C ARG A 72 8.64 10.78 -4.33
N ILE A 73 8.78 10.16 -5.49
CA ILE A 73 7.84 9.16 -6.00
C ILE A 73 7.84 7.92 -5.08
N SER A 74 9.01 7.41 -4.72
CA SER A 74 9.12 6.26 -3.81
C SER A 74 8.54 6.56 -2.42
N ALA A 75 8.82 7.73 -1.86
CA ALA A 75 8.26 8.14 -0.57
C ALA A 75 6.73 8.31 -0.60
N ASN A 76 6.17 8.84 -1.69
CA ASN A 76 4.72 8.94 -1.86
C ASN A 76 4.07 7.56 -2.03
N ASN A 77 4.68 6.65 -2.81
CA ASN A 77 4.22 5.26 -2.92
C ASN A 77 4.20 4.59 -1.53
N GLY A 78 5.31 4.67 -0.79
CA GLY A 78 5.44 4.13 0.55
C GLY A 78 4.41 4.72 1.53
N MET A 79 4.21 6.03 1.50
CA MET A 79 3.19 6.71 2.31
C MET A 79 1.78 6.19 2.01
N GLY A 80 1.44 6.04 0.72
CA GLY A 80 0.14 5.50 0.31
C GLY A 80 -0.10 4.09 0.87
N TRP A 81 0.91 3.21 0.80
CA TRP A 81 0.80 1.86 1.35
C TRP A 81 0.78 1.83 2.87
N ALA A 82 1.59 2.64 3.54
CA ALA A 82 1.60 2.75 4.99
C ALA A 82 0.24 3.21 5.51
N LEU A 83 -0.33 4.27 4.94
CA LEU A 83 -1.67 4.75 5.30
C LEU A 83 -2.75 3.70 5.02
N SER A 84 -2.73 3.07 3.85
CA SER A 84 -3.70 2.04 3.49
C SER A 84 -3.67 0.85 4.44
N LYS A 85 -2.47 0.33 4.74
CA LYS A 85 -2.31 -0.81 5.67
C LYS A 85 -2.57 -0.42 7.13
N ASN A 86 -2.48 0.86 7.46
CA ASN A 86 -2.88 1.42 8.76
C ASN A 86 -4.39 1.77 8.83
N GLY A 87 -5.20 1.31 7.88
CA GLY A 87 -6.66 1.50 7.86
C GLY A 87 -7.13 2.88 7.37
N LYS A 88 -6.22 3.75 6.97
CA LYS A 88 -6.51 5.11 6.47
C LYS A 88 -6.54 5.16 4.95
N ILE A 89 -7.30 4.25 4.34
CA ILE A 89 -7.28 4.03 2.88
C ILE A 89 -7.65 5.30 2.11
N LEU A 90 -8.62 6.10 2.58
CA LEU A 90 -9.01 7.33 1.89
C LEU A 90 -7.91 8.41 1.94
N GLU A 91 -7.15 8.48 3.04
CA GLU A 91 -6.02 9.42 3.18
C GLU A 91 -4.84 9.04 2.27
N SER A 92 -4.76 7.79 1.81
CA SER A 92 -3.68 7.30 0.95
C SER A 92 -3.77 7.80 -0.50
N ILE A 93 -4.98 8.11 -0.98
CA ILE A 93 -5.27 8.45 -2.38
C ILE A 93 -4.34 9.53 -2.94
N PRO A 94 -4.19 10.73 -2.31
CA PRO A 94 -3.33 11.78 -2.88
C PRO A 94 -1.86 11.35 -2.99
N TYR A 95 -1.37 10.50 -2.10
CA TYR A 95 0.00 9.99 -2.15
C TYR A 95 0.18 8.98 -3.27
N PHE A 96 -0.78 8.07 -3.45
CA PHE A 96 -0.74 7.19 -4.60
C PHE A 96 -0.89 7.94 -5.92
N GLU A 97 -1.74 8.96 -6.01
CA GLU A 97 -1.87 9.80 -7.22
C GLU A 97 -0.54 10.48 -7.58
N ALA A 98 0.20 10.96 -6.57
CA ALA A 98 1.51 11.58 -6.79
C ALA A 98 2.58 10.58 -7.29
N ALA A 99 2.47 9.29 -6.95
CA ALA A 99 3.45 8.27 -7.32
C ALA A 99 3.06 7.47 -8.58
N ALA A 100 1.77 7.29 -8.84
CA ALA A 100 1.21 6.50 -9.93
C ALA A 100 1.58 7.00 -11.33
N ILE A 101 2.17 8.20 -11.44
CA ILE A 101 2.73 8.74 -12.68
C ILE A 101 3.85 7.86 -13.26
N SER A 102 4.57 7.10 -12.43
CA SER A 102 5.66 6.23 -12.90
C SER A 102 5.92 5.00 -12.03
N ASP A 103 5.11 4.78 -10.99
CA ASP A 103 5.24 3.63 -10.10
C ASP A 103 4.01 2.71 -10.23
N ASN A 104 4.24 1.47 -10.68
CA ASN A 104 3.17 0.50 -10.91
C ASN A 104 2.55 -0.02 -9.60
N GLU A 105 3.31 -0.13 -8.51
CA GLU A 105 2.74 -0.52 -7.20
C GLU A 105 1.84 0.59 -6.66
N ALA A 106 2.20 1.86 -6.91
CA ALA A 106 1.35 3.00 -6.58
C ALA A 106 0.07 3.03 -7.42
N VAL A 107 0.12 2.67 -8.71
CA VAL A 107 -1.10 2.52 -9.54
C VAL A 107 -2.02 1.44 -8.95
N VAL A 108 -1.48 0.28 -8.55
CA VAL A 108 -2.26 -0.79 -7.91
C VAL A 108 -2.89 -0.30 -6.60
N GLY A 109 -2.10 0.38 -5.77
CA GLY A 109 -2.58 1.01 -4.53
C GLY A 109 -3.70 2.02 -4.75
N LEU A 110 -3.53 2.92 -5.73
CA LEU A 110 -4.54 3.91 -6.12
C LEU A 110 -5.84 3.23 -6.55
N CYS A 111 -5.75 2.22 -7.42
CA CYS A 111 -6.93 1.52 -7.92
C CYS A 111 -7.68 0.80 -6.79
N GLY A 112 -6.94 0.16 -5.87
CA GLY A 112 -7.52 -0.42 -4.66
C GLY A 112 -8.24 0.62 -3.79
N ALA A 113 -7.63 1.79 -3.59
CA ALA A 113 -8.21 2.88 -2.82
C ALA A 113 -9.44 3.52 -3.50
N LEU A 114 -9.45 3.63 -4.83
CA LEU A 114 -10.60 4.11 -5.61
C LEU A 114 -11.79 3.14 -5.51
N ILE A 115 -11.54 1.84 -5.66
CA ILE A 115 -12.56 0.81 -5.47
C ILE A 115 -13.07 0.83 -4.02
N TYR A 116 -12.16 0.94 -3.04
CA TYR A 116 -12.53 1.06 -1.63
C TYR A 116 -13.33 2.33 -1.33
N ARG A 117 -13.12 3.43 -2.06
CA ARG A 117 -13.87 4.68 -1.85
C ARG A 117 -15.33 4.55 -2.28
N HIS A 118 -15.62 3.75 -3.31
CA HIS A 118 -16.97 3.42 -3.81
C HIS A 118 -17.92 4.63 -3.95
N GLN A 119 -17.41 5.84 -4.19
CA GLN A 119 -18.22 7.06 -4.21
C GLN A 119 -19.00 7.22 -5.52
N THR A 120 -18.41 6.83 -6.66
CA THR A 120 -19.03 6.99 -7.98
C THR A 120 -18.65 5.82 -8.90
N THR A 121 -19.47 5.54 -9.91
CA THR A 121 -19.11 4.58 -10.98
C THR A 121 -17.83 5.00 -11.73
N GLN A 122 -17.51 6.30 -11.75
CA GLN A 122 -16.28 6.82 -12.37
C GLN A 122 -15.01 6.31 -11.67
N ASP A 123 -15.06 6.02 -10.36
CA ASP A 123 -13.92 5.45 -9.64
C ASP A 123 -13.58 4.06 -10.16
N TYR A 124 -14.60 3.24 -10.44
CA TYR A 124 -14.42 1.90 -10.98
C TYR A 124 -13.92 1.94 -12.42
N VAL A 125 -14.48 2.83 -13.25
CA VAL A 125 -14.04 3.03 -14.63
C VAL A 125 -12.58 3.47 -14.65
N ARG A 126 -12.20 4.46 -13.84
CA ARG A 126 -10.82 4.94 -13.73
C ARG A 126 -9.88 3.82 -13.28
N ALA A 127 -10.23 3.07 -12.23
CA ALA A 127 -9.42 1.95 -11.76
C ALA A 127 -9.26 0.86 -12.85
N ALA A 128 -10.34 0.55 -13.57
CA ALA A 128 -10.34 -0.44 -14.64
C ALA A 128 -9.47 -0.01 -15.83
N GLU A 129 -9.53 1.26 -16.23
CA GLU A 129 -8.68 1.81 -17.28
C GLU A 129 -7.20 1.81 -16.87
N MET A 130 -6.89 2.24 -15.64
CA MET A 130 -5.51 2.27 -15.14
C MET A 130 -4.90 0.87 -15.08
N LEU A 131 -5.63 -0.11 -14.54
CA LEU A 131 -5.17 -1.50 -14.45
C LEU A 131 -5.16 -2.20 -15.82
N GLY A 132 -6.12 -1.91 -16.68
CA GLY A 132 -6.18 -2.49 -18.02
C GLY A 132 -5.10 -1.95 -18.97
N ASN A 133 -4.67 -0.70 -18.76
CA ASN A 133 -3.57 -0.10 -19.49
C ASN A 133 -2.19 -0.49 -18.93
N MET A 134 -2.13 -1.03 -17.71
CA MET A 134 -0.92 -1.62 -17.17
C MET A 134 -0.77 -3.05 -17.71
N PRO A 135 0.20 -3.33 -18.59
CA PRO A 135 0.30 -4.66 -19.18
C PRO A 135 0.57 -5.69 -18.07
N PRO A 136 -0.24 -6.76 -17.98
CA PRO A 136 -0.10 -7.88 -17.05
C PRO A 136 1.31 -8.39 -16.77
N GLU A 137 2.08 -8.50 -17.83
CA GLU A 137 3.42 -9.09 -17.88
C GLU A 137 4.48 -8.10 -17.37
N LYS A 138 4.10 -6.83 -17.18
CA LYS A 138 4.98 -5.74 -16.72
C LYS A 138 4.80 -5.39 -15.25
N PHE A 139 3.84 -6.00 -14.54
CA PHE A 139 3.82 -5.86 -13.09
C PHE A 139 4.87 -6.77 -12.46
N ALA A 140 5.99 -6.16 -12.08
CA ALA A 140 6.98 -6.76 -11.21
C ALA A 140 6.83 -6.13 -9.81
N GLN A 141 6.59 -6.98 -8.81
CA GLN A 141 6.62 -6.52 -7.43
C GLN A 141 8.04 -6.07 -7.10
N ILE A 142 8.17 -4.88 -6.51
CA ILE A 142 9.42 -4.32 -6.00
C ILE A 142 9.49 -4.57 -4.49
N HIS A 143 8.40 -4.27 -3.77
CA HIS A 143 8.37 -4.35 -2.31
C HIS A 143 7.60 -5.61 -1.86
N SER A 144 8.34 -6.64 -1.46
CA SER A 144 7.80 -7.95 -1.02
C SER A 144 6.78 -7.82 0.12
N GLY A 145 6.96 -6.85 1.02
CA GLY A 145 6.05 -6.55 2.15
C GLY A 145 4.63 -6.15 1.74
N LEU A 146 4.40 -5.82 0.46
CA LEU A 146 3.06 -5.55 -0.06
C LEU A 146 2.26 -6.83 -0.34
N SER A 147 2.95 -7.97 -0.51
CA SER A 147 2.34 -9.25 -0.91
C SER A 147 1.51 -9.15 -2.20
N LEU A 148 1.96 -8.33 -3.16
CA LEU A 148 1.34 -8.21 -4.48
C LEU A 148 1.82 -9.31 -5.41
N SER A 149 1.01 -9.65 -6.40
CA SER A 149 1.38 -10.58 -7.47
C SER A 149 0.62 -10.19 -8.74
N SER A 150 1.13 -10.62 -9.91
CA SER A 150 0.42 -10.38 -11.18
C SER A 150 -1.00 -10.96 -11.14
N ALA A 151 -1.19 -12.14 -10.52
CA ALA A 151 -2.52 -12.72 -10.28
C ALA A 151 -3.45 -11.79 -9.46
N LYS A 152 -2.97 -11.21 -8.36
CA LYS A 152 -3.75 -10.26 -7.55
C LYS A 152 -4.07 -8.96 -8.30
N VAL A 153 -3.15 -8.48 -9.13
CA VAL A 153 -3.38 -7.31 -9.98
C VAL A 153 -4.48 -7.61 -11.02
N HIS A 154 -4.52 -8.82 -11.58
CA HIS A 154 -5.60 -9.25 -12.47
C HIS A 154 -6.93 -9.43 -11.78
N ALA A 155 -6.93 -10.02 -10.59
CA ALA A 155 -8.11 -10.11 -9.76
C ALA A 155 -8.68 -8.70 -9.48
N LEU A 156 -7.82 -7.73 -9.15
CA LEU A 156 -8.23 -6.34 -8.95
C LEU A 156 -8.77 -5.69 -10.23
N ALA A 157 -8.13 -5.92 -11.38
CA ALA A 157 -8.59 -5.42 -12.68
C ALA A 157 -9.98 -5.98 -13.03
N ALA A 158 -10.18 -7.28 -12.81
CA ALA A 158 -11.45 -7.94 -13.01
C ALA A 158 -12.55 -7.32 -12.13
N LEU A 159 -12.26 -7.10 -10.85
CA LEU A 159 -13.19 -6.45 -9.92
C LEU A 159 -13.55 -5.04 -10.39
N ALA A 160 -12.56 -4.25 -10.82
CA ALA A 160 -12.79 -2.90 -11.32
C ALA A 160 -13.69 -2.90 -12.56
N TYR A 161 -13.43 -3.77 -13.55
CA TYR A 161 -14.28 -3.90 -14.74
C TYR A 161 -15.70 -4.36 -14.41
N ALA A 162 -15.85 -5.31 -13.48
CA ALA A 162 -17.16 -5.79 -13.06
C ALA A 162 -17.99 -4.67 -12.41
N LEU A 163 -17.38 -3.90 -11.50
CA LEU A 163 -18.03 -2.76 -10.83
C LEU A 163 -18.29 -1.59 -11.79
N ALA A 164 -17.47 -1.45 -12.84
CA ALA A 164 -17.70 -0.50 -13.93
C ALA A 164 -18.81 -0.94 -14.91
N GLY A 165 -19.28 -2.20 -14.83
CA GLY A 165 -20.30 -2.77 -15.70
C GLY A 165 -19.78 -3.46 -16.97
N ASP A 166 -18.46 -3.54 -17.17
CA ASP A 166 -17.84 -4.24 -18.31
C ASP A 166 -17.57 -5.70 -17.96
N LYS A 167 -18.63 -6.52 -18.03
CA LYS A 167 -18.58 -7.95 -17.66
C LYS A 167 -17.63 -8.76 -18.56
N GLU A 168 -17.53 -8.41 -19.84
CA GLU A 168 -16.66 -9.13 -20.79
C GLU A 168 -15.19 -8.99 -20.39
N LYS A 169 -14.72 -7.77 -20.12
CA LYS A 169 -13.36 -7.58 -19.63
C LYS A 169 -13.16 -8.16 -18.24
N ALA A 170 -14.16 -8.06 -17.36
CA ALA A 170 -14.09 -8.67 -16.04
C ALA A 170 -13.80 -10.18 -16.13
N LYS A 171 -14.52 -10.89 -17.01
CA LYS A 171 -14.31 -12.32 -17.29
C LYS A 171 -12.92 -12.62 -17.85
N VAL A 172 -12.42 -11.79 -18.77
CA VAL A 172 -11.06 -11.94 -19.31
C VAL A 172 -10.00 -11.84 -18.21
N TYR A 173 -10.09 -10.84 -17.34
CA TYR A 173 -9.08 -10.61 -16.31
C TYR A 173 -9.13 -11.62 -15.17
N ILE A 174 -10.31 -12.08 -14.74
CA ILE A 174 -10.38 -13.10 -13.68
C ILE A 174 -9.84 -14.45 -14.16
N ASN A 175 -10.09 -14.83 -15.42
CA ASN A 175 -9.52 -16.05 -16.00
C ASN A 175 -7.99 -15.98 -16.07
N LYS A 176 -7.42 -14.81 -16.40
CA LYS A 176 -5.96 -14.61 -16.34
C LYS A 176 -5.43 -14.71 -14.90
N ALA A 177 -6.15 -14.16 -13.92
CA ALA A 177 -5.79 -14.25 -12.51
C ALA A 177 -5.72 -15.72 -12.06
N ALA A 178 -6.77 -16.50 -12.34
CA ALA A 178 -6.85 -17.92 -12.00
C ALA A 178 -5.75 -18.75 -12.69
N ALA A 179 -5.46 -18.47 -13.97
CA ALA A 179 -4.38 -19.16 -14.68
C ALA A 179 -3.00 -18.94 -14.01
N LEU A 180 -2.74 -17.73 -13.52
CA LEU A 180 -1.49 -17.37 -12.84
C LEU A 180 -1.42 -17.89 -11.39
N ASP A 181 -2.56 -18.16 -10.75
CA ASP A 181 -2.63 -18.65 -9.36
C ASP A 181 -2.85 -20.16 -9.24
N SER A 182 -2.89 -20.87 -10.39
CA SER A 182 -3.27 -22.28 -10.57
C SER A 182 -2.46 -23.34 -9.79
N MET A 183 -1.50 -22.93 -8.96
CA MET A 183 -0.67 -23.83 -8.14
C MET A 183 -1.04 -23.84 -6.64
N MET A 184 -1.97 -23.00 -6.19
CA MET A 184 -2.45 -22.97 -4.81
C MET A 184 -3.98 -22.98 -4.78
N VAL A 185 -4.58 -23.86 -3.97
CA VAL A 185 -6.04 -23.95 -3.81
C VAL A 185 -6.47 -23.24 -2.53
N GLY A 186 -7.54 -22.44 -2.60
CA GLY A 186 -8.12 -21.68 -1.49
C GLY A 186 -7.56 -20.26 -1.33
N THR A 187 -6.94 -19.70 -2.36
CA THR A 187 -6.35 -18.35 -2.29
C THR A 187 -7.42 -17.25 -2.28
N GLY A 188 -6.99 -16.00 -2.10
CA GLY A 188 -7.89 -14.85 -2.26
C GLY A 188 -8.40 -14.68 -3.70
N VAL A 189 -7.66 -15.17 -4.70
CA VAL A 189 -8.08 -15.15 -6.11
C VAL A 189 -9.16 -16.19 -6.32
N ASP A 190 -9.02 -17.40 -5.77
CA ASP A 190 -10.04 -18.46 -5.86
C ASP A 190 -11.38 -18.00 -5.28
N LYS A 191 -11.36 -17.38 -4.09
CA LYS A 191 -12.58 -16.85 -3.47
C LYS A 191 -13.25 -15.76 -4.30
N LEU A 192 -12.45 -14.93 -4.98
CA LEU A 192 -12.97 -13.89 -5.87
C LEU A 192 -13.55 -14.54 -7.14
N ASP A 193 -12.87 -15.54 -7.69
CA ASP A 193 -13.30 -16.27 -8.86
C ASP A 193 -14.63 -17.02 -8.60
N ASP A 194 -14.78 -17.66 -7.45
CA ASP A 194 -16.06 -18.25 -7.00
C ASP A 194 -17.16 -17.20 -6.88
N ALA A 195 -16.86 -16.03 -6.30
CA ALA A 195 -17.82 -14.94 -6.19
C ALA A 195 -18.27 -14.44 -7.58
N PHE A 196 -17.38 -14.39 -8.55
CA PHE A 196 -17.71 -14.01 -9.92
C PHE A 196 -18.70 -15.00 -10.57
N PHE A 197 -18.56 -16.30 -10.31
CA PHE A 197 -19.51 -17.30 -10.78
C PHE A 197 -20.90 -17.10 -10.14
N LEU A 198 -20.93 -16.98 -8.80
CA LEU A 198 -22.18 -16.82 -8.04
C LEU A 198 -22.96 -15.55 -8.40
N LEU A 199 -22.25 -14.47 -8.77
CA LEU A 199 -22.84 -13.20 -9.17
C LEU A 199 -23.26 -13.14 -10.66
N GLY A 200 -23.03 -14.22 -11.43
CA GLY A 200 -23.30 -14.25 -12.87
C GLY A 200 -22.42 -13.26 -13.64
N TRP A 201 -21.19 -13.05 -13.18
CA TRP A 201 -20.17 -12.25 -13.86
C TRP A 201 -19.23 -13.11 -14.71
N LYS A 202 -19.28 -14.42 -14.51
CA LYS A 202 -18.71 -15.42 -15.41
C LYS A 202 -19.62 -16.65 -15.47
N ASP A 203 -19.47 -17.44 -16.53
CA ASP A 203 -20.16 -18.71 -16.76
C ASP A 203 -19.22 -19.89 -16.50
#